data_AF-A0A956LB59-F1
#
_entry.id   AF-A0A956LB59-F1
#
_cell.length_a   1.000
_cell.length_b   1.000
_cell.length_c   1.000
_cell.angle_alpha   90.00
_cell.angle_beta   90.00
_cell.angle_gamma   90.00
#
_symmetry.space_group_name_H-M   'P 1'
#
loop_
_entity.id
_entity.type
_entity.pdbx_description
1 polymer ?
#
loop_
_entity_poly.entity_id
_entity_poly.type
_entity_poly.pdbx_seq_one_letter_code
_entity_poly.pdbx_strand_id
1 'polypeptide(L)'
;ALSGRFGTVTEAAFADHGPMLDPLLSQAARFTGQCRVFAPLYRQITFTTYARSDTEAYLEDAYVDVAAAFARYLELAPDRPFVIMGHSQGSHMTRRLIQRVIEPDAGLRGRMIAALLIGGDVLDDSFTEVPRCTSDEQVGCVIAYRSFAEGYPPGTPPTPGLTCVNPAAL
;
A
#
# COMPACT_ATOMS: atom_id res chain seq x y z
N ALA A 1 -12.34 -32.31 10.20
CA ALA A 1 -11.04 -31.91 10.80
C ALA A 1 -10.09 -31.53 9.68
N LEU A 2 -9.96 -30.24 9.38
CA LEU A 2 -9.08 -29.74 8.32
C LEU A 2 -7.71 -29.48 8.92
N SER A 3 -6.79 -30.43 8.73
CA SER A 3 -5.37 -30.26 9.03
C SER A 3 -4.74 -29.49 7.87
N GLY A 4 -4.69 -28.16 7.99
CA GLY A 4 -3.92 -27.32 7.09
C GLY A 4 -2.45 -27.36 7.51
N ARG A 5 -1.60 -28.03 6.72
CA ARG A 5 -0.15 -27.92 6.85
C ARG A 5 0.25 -26.49 6.46
N PHE A 6 0.81 -25.74 7.41
CA PHE A 6 1.55 -24.52 7.09
C PHE A 6 2.85 -24.92 6.38
N GLY A 7 2.78 -25.06 5.06
CA GLY A 7 3.96 -25.21 4.21
C GLY A 7 4.63 -23.85 4.03
N THR A 8 5.95 -23.81 4.17
CA THR A 8 6.77 -22.68 3.72
C THR A 8 6.70 -22.63 2.19
N VAL A 9 5.88 -21.75 1.63
CA VAL A 9 5.93 -21.44 0.19
C VAL A 9 7.10 -20.47 -0.03
N THR A 10 8.30 -21.02 -0.17
CA THR A 10 9.43 -20.28 -0.76
C THR A 10 9.50 -20.69 -2.22
N GLU A 11 8.73 -20.02 -3.08
CA GLU A 11 8.84 -20.22 -4.51
C GLU A 11 9.90 -19.28 -5.08
N ALA A 12 11.13 -19.77 -5.22
CA ALA A 12 12.28 -18.97 -5.67
C ALA A 12 12.19 -18.48 -7.13
N ALA A 13 11.18 -18.94 -7.89
CA ALA A 13 11.05 -18.67 -9.32
C ALA A 13 9.81 -17.84 -9.72
N PHE A 14 8.94 -17.48 -8.77
CA PHE A 14 7.67 -16.79 -9.06
C PHE A 14 6.88 -17.47 -10.22
N ALA A 15 6.82 -18.80 -10.25
CA ALA A 15 6.14 -19.53 -11.33
C ALA A 15 4.66 -19.79 -10.99
N ASP A 16 4.31 -19.80 -9.71
CA ASP A 16 2.96 -19.95 -9.18
C ASP A 16 2.52 -18.69 -8.42
N HIS A 17 1.65 -17.91 -9.06
CA HIS A 17 1.06 -16.72 -8.46
C HIS A 17 -0.23 -17.01 -7.69
N GLY A 18 -0.72 -18.25 -7.68
CA GLY A 18 -1.98 -18.63 -7.03
C GLY A 18 -2.09 -18.14 -5.58
N PRO A 19 -1.09 -18.37 -4.72
CA PRO A 19 -1.12 -17.91 -3.32
C PRO A 19 -1.23 -16.39 -3.16
N MET A 20 -0.78 -15.61 -4.15
CA MET A 20 -0.84 -14.14 -4.12
C MET A 20 -2.12 -13.61 -4.79
N LEU A 21 -2.75 -14.40 -5.65
CA LEU A 21 -3.89 -13.96 -6.44
C LEU A 21 -5.16 -13.77 -5.59
N ASP A 22 -5.46 -14.70 -4.69
CA ASP A 22 -6.63 -14.62 -3.81
C ASP A 22 -6.64 -13.36 -2.92
N PRO A 23 -5.57 -13.03 -2.16
CA PRO A 23 -5.55 -11.81 -1.36
C PRO A 23 -5.54 -10.55 -2.22
N LEU A 24 -4.93 -10.58 -3.41
CA LEU A 24 -4.94 -9.45 -4.34
C LEU A 24 -6.35 -9.18 -4.84
N LEU A 25 -7.04 -10.20 -5.37
CA LEU A 25 -8.39 -10.06 -5.91
C LEU A 25 -9.38 -9.64 -4.83
N SER A 26 -9.22 -10.15 -3.60
CA SER A 26 -10.07 -9.77 -2.48
C SER A 26 -9.91 -8.29 -2.10
N GLN A 27 -8.66 -7.80 -2.01
CA GLN A 27 -8.39 -6.42 -1.63
C GLN A 27 -8.71 -5.41 -2.75
N ALA A 28 -8.41 -5.77 -4.00
CA ALA A 28 -8.64 -4.92 -5.17
C ALA A 28 -10.03 -5.13 -5.81
N ALA A 29 -10.91 -5.95 -5.23
CA ALA A 29 -12.17 -6.39 -5.83
C ALA A 29 -13.04 -5.25 -6.36
N ARG A 30 -13.08 -4.10 -5.65
CA ARG A 30 -13.87 -2.95 -6.09
C ARG A 30 -13.27 -2.22 -7.30
N PHE A 31 -11.96 -2.35 -7.51
CA PHE A 31 -11.25 -1.74 -8.62
C PHE A 31 -11.20 -2.64 -9.86
N THR A 32 -11.36 -3.96 -9.75
CA THR A 32 -11.26 -4.86 -10.92
C THR A 32 -12.31 -4.58 -12.01
N GLY A 33 -13.46 -4.01 -11.64
CA GLY A 33 -14.51 -3.62 -12.59
C GLY A 33 -14.34 -2.24 -13.24
N GLN A 34 -13.44 -1.39 -12.72
CA GLN A 34 -13.28 0.00 -13.15
C GLN A 34 -11.85 0.33 -13.61
N CYS A 35 -10.88 -0.45 -13.16
CA CYS A 35 -9.45 -0.21 -13.36
C CYS A 35 -8.80 -1.38 -14.09
N ARG A 36 -7.79 -1.07 -14.91
CA ARG A 36 -6.80 -2.08 -15.32
C ARG A 36 -5.84 -2.26 -14.14
N VAL A 37 -6.00 -3.35 -13.40
CA VAL A 37 -5.24 -3.62 -12.17
C VAL A 37 -3.81 -4.05 -12.50
N PHE A 38 -2.84 -3.40 -11.85
CA PHE A 38 -1.43 -3.79 -11.84
C PHE A 38 -1.04 -4.12 -10.41
N ALA A 39 -0.41 -5.27 -10.21
CA ALA A 39 0.05 -5.72 -8.91
C ALA A 39 1.53 -6.06 -9.00
N PRO A 40 2.41 -5.34 -8.26
CA PRO A 40 3.83 -5.68 -8.25
C PRO A 40 4.06 -7.01 -7.53
N LEU A 41 4.89 -7.87 -8.12
CA LEU A 41 5.54 -8.92 -7.37
C LEU A 41 6.77 -8.31 -6.70
N TYR A 42 6.78 -8.29 -5.37
CA TYR A 42 7.86 -7.71 -4.60
C TYR A 42 8.18 -8.56 -3.37
N ARG A 43 9.40 -8.43 -2.86
CA ARG A 43 9.84 -9.12 -1.65
C ARG A 43 9.04 -8.64 -0.44
N GLN A 44 8.13 -9.48 0.05
CA GLN A 44 7.41 -9.21 1.29
C GLN A 44 8.15 -9.77 2.51
N ILE A 45 8.32 -8.97 3.56
CA ILE A 45 8.99 -9.42 4.79
C ILE A 45 7.98 -10.00 5.79
N THR A 46 8.46 -10.89 6.66
CA THR A 46 7.61 -11.52 7.68
C THR A 46 7.49 -10.66 8.95
N PHE A 47 6.50 -10.94 9.80
CA PHE A 47 6.38 -10.27 11.10
C PHE A 47 7.62 -10.40 11.99
N THR A 48 8.32 -11.55 11.94
CA THR A 48 9.56 -11.72 12.68
C THR A 48 10.67 -10.86 12.11
N THR A 49 10.72 -10.68 10.78
CA THR A 49 11.66 -9.75 10.13
C THR A 49 11.41 -8.31 10.55
N TYR A 50 10.14 -7.89 10.69
CA TYR A 50 9.77 -6.57 11.20
C TYR A 50 10.33 -6.25 12.58
N ALA A 51 10.46 -7.26 13.45
CA ALA A 51 10.97 -7.10 14.81
C ALA A 51 12.51 -7.08 14.90
N ARG A 52 13.23 -7.26 13.79
CA ARG A 52 14.69 -7.24 13.77
C ARG A 52 15.24 -5.83 13.72
N SER A 53 16.45 -5.64 14.25
CA SER A 53 17.16 -4.36 14.22
C SER A 53 17.59 -3.93 12.81
N ASP A 54 17.77 -4.88 11.88
CA ASP A 54 18.16 -4.65 10.49
C ASP A 54 16.96 -4.64 9.52
N THR A 55 15.72 -4.55 10.03
CA THR A 55 14.47 -4.59 9.25
C THR A 55 14.44 -3.58 8.08
N GLU A 56 15.07 -2.42 8.25
CA GLU A 56 15.08 -1.36 7.25
C GLU A 56 15.76 -1.78 5.94
N ALA A 57 16.82 -2.59 5.99
CA ALA A 57 17.48 -3.09 4.78
C ALA A 57 16.53 -3.97 3.94
N TYR A 58 15.75 -4.83 4.60
CA TYR A 58 14.77 -5.68 3.92
C TYR A 58 13.56 -4.89 3.40
N LEU A 59 13.16 -3.83 4.10
CA LEU A 59 12.12 -2.90 3.65
C LEU A 59 12.58 -2.07 2.45
N GLU A 60 13.86 -1.71 2.39
CA GLU A 60 14.43 -1.04 1.22
C GLU A 60 14.48 -1.97 0.01
N ASP A 61 14.86 -3.24 0.21
CA ASP A 61 14.76 -4.27 -0.82
C ASP A 61 13.33 -4.41 -1.38
N ALA A 62 12.34 -4.49 -0.48
CA ALA A 62 10.93 -4.51 -0.86
C ALA A 62 10.51 -3.26 -1.64
N TYR A 63 11.01 -2.08 -1.22
CA TYR A 63 10.71 -0.81 -1.87
C TYR A 63 11.31 -0.72 -3.27
N VAL A 64 12.55 -1.17 -3.48
CA VAL A 64 13.20 -1.16 -4.80
C VAL A 64 12.38 -1.96 -5.82
N ASP A 65 11.85 -3.11 -5.42
CA ASP A 65 10.98 -3.93 -6.28
C ASP A 65 9.69 -3.17 -6.65
N VAL A 66 9.05 -2.50 -5.67
CA VAL A 66 7.83 -1.71 -5.90
C VAL A 66 8.10 -0.50 -6.79
N ALA A 67 9.22 0.20 -6.59
CA ALA A 67 9.61 1.35 -7.40
C ALA A 67 9.89 0.93 -8.86
N ALA A 68 10.59 -0.19 -9.06
CA ALA A 68 10.83 -0.75 -10.40
C ALA A 68 9.52 -1.13 -11.10
N ALA A 69 8.59 -1.76 -10.38
CA ALA A 69 7.27 -2.08 -10.92
C ALA A 69 6.44 -0.84 -11.25
N PHE A 70 6.53 0.23 -10.44
CA PHE A 70 5.86 1.49 -10.74
C PHE A 70 6.45 2.18 -11.97
N ALA A 71 7.78 2.19 -12.13
CA ALA A 71 8.42 2.68 -13.35
C ALA A 71 7.92 1.91 -14.59
N ARG A 72 7.80 0.58 -14.48
CA ARG A 72 7.23 -0.24 -15.55
C ARG A 72 5.75 0.08 -15.81
N TYR A 73 4.96 0.36 -14.77
CA TYR A 73 3.58 0.83 -14.93
C TYR A 73 3.51 2.12 -15.75
N LEU A 74 4.40 3.08 -15.48
CA LEU A 74 4.44 4.35 -16.22
C LEU A 74 4.74 4.14 -17.71
N GLU A 75 5.59 3.17 -18.07
CA GLU A 75 5.81 2.80 -19.48
C GLU A 75 4.57 2.18 -20.14
N LEU A 76 3.83 1.34 -19.40
CA LEU A 76 2.65 0.62 -19.89
C LEU A 76 1.38 1.49 -19.92
N ALA A 77 1.38 2.60 -19.19
CA ALA A 77 0.25 3.49 -18.99
C ALA A 77 0.70 4.96 -18.85
N PRO A 78 1.40 5.53 -19.84
CA PRO A 78 2.11 6.81 -19.71
C PRO A 78 1.22 8.01 -19.40
N ASP A 79 -0.04 8.01 -19.83
CA ASP A 79 -0.94 9.16 -19.66
C ASP A 79 -2.19 8.84 -18.83
N ARG A 80 -2.28 7.63 -18.26
CA ARG A 80 -3.48 7.23 -17.52
C ARG A 80 -3.44 7.77 -16.09
N PRO A 81 -4.52 8.41 -15.61
CA PRO A 81 -4.71 8.64 -14.19
C PRO A 81 -4.74 7.32 -13.43
N PHE A 82 -4.30 7.34 -12.17
CA PHE A 82 -4.09 6.12 -11.41
C PHE A 82 -4.51 6.23 -9.95
N VAL A 83 -4.83 5.07 -9.37
CA VAL A 83 -5.04 4.89 -7.94
C VAL A 83 -3.89 4.04 -7.42
N ILE A 84 -3.33 4.42 -6.27
CA ILE A 84 -2.37 3.59 -5.54
C ILE A 84 -3.10 2.94 -4.38
N MET A 85 -2.87 1.64 -4.17
CA MET A 85 -3.44 0.91 -3.05
C MET A 85 -2.36 0.04 -2.41
N GLY A 86 -2.22 0.14 -1.09
CA GLY A 86 -1.32 -0.67 -0.30
C GLY A 86 -1.93 -0.98 1.05
N HIS A 87 -1.84 -2.24 1.48
CA HIS A 87 -2.30 -2.69 2.79
C HIS A 87 -1.12 -3.18 3.65
N SER A 88 -1.09 -2.81 4.93
CA SER A 88 -0.05 -3.22 5.88
C SER A 88 1.36 -2.90 5.34
N GLN A 89 2.20 -3.89 5.03
CA GLN A 89 3.50 -3.60 4.39
C GLN A 89 3.33 -2.85 3.06
N GLY A 90 2.31 -3.19 2.27
CA GLY A 90 2.03 -2.50 1.02
C GLY A 90 1.81 -1.00 1.24
N SER A 91 1.16 -0.61 2.34
CA SER A 91 0.95 0.82 2.65
C SER A 91 2.27 1.52 3.01
N HIS A 92 3.20 0.81 3.65
CA HIS A 92 4.55 1.33 3.89
C HIS A 92 5.28 1.56 2.55
N MET A 93 5.24 0.58 1.64
CA MET A 93 5.91 0.70 0.34
C MET A 93 5.30 1.82 -0.50
N THR A 94 3.97 1.93 -0.55
CA THR A 94 3.30 2.98 -1.32
C THR A 94 3.45 4.36 -0.68
N ARG A 95 3.57 4.47 0.65
CA ARG A 95 3.98 5.73 1.32
C ARG A 95 5.35 6.19 0.83
N ARG A 96 6.35 5.29 0.82
CA ARG A 96 7.70 5.60 0.30
C ARG A 96 7.66 5.96 -1.18
N LEU A 97 6.84 5.27 -1.97
CA LEU A 97 6.67 5.56 -3.40
C LEU A 97 6.12 6.97 -3.62
N ILE A 98 5.11 7.36 -2.84
CA ILE A 98 4.56 8.72 -2.91
C ILE A 98 5.64 9.74 -2.56
N GLN A 99 6.30 9.59 -1.41
CA GLN A 99 7.34 10.52 -0.94
C GLN A 99 8.51 10.68 -1.91
N ARG A 100 9.02 9.57 -2.45
CA ARG A 100 10.28 9.57 -3.22
C ARG A 100 10.09 9.77 -4.72
N VAL A 101 8.91 9.45 -5.27
CA VAL A 101 8.68 9.47 -6.73
C VAL A 101 7.55 10.41 -7.11
N ILE A 102 6.43 10.40 -6.38
CA ILE A 102 5.23 11.13 -6.80
C ILE A 102 5.29 12.58 -6.33
N GLU A 103 5.58 12.86 -5.06
CA GLU A 103 5.64 14.24 -4.55
C GLU A 103 6.60 15.15 -5.34
N PRO A 104 7.82 14.71 -5.69
CA PRO A 104 8.76 15.55 -6.45
C PRO A 104 8.31 15.85 -7.90
N ASP A 105 7.34 15.11 -8.44
CA ASP A 105 6.88 15.24 -9.83
C ASP A 105 5.44 15.74 -9.90
N ALA A 106 5.26 17.00 -10.30
CA ALA A 106 3.95 17.62 -10.42
C ALA A 106 3.03 16.93 -11.46
N GLY A 107 3.61 16.34 -12.51
CA GLY A 107 2.87 15.58 -13.51
C GLY A 107 2.32 14.27 -12.94
N LEU A 108 3.11 13.56 -12.14
CA LEU A 108 2.64 12.37 -11.43
C LEU A 108 1.61 12.71 -10.36
N ARG A 109 1.80 13.79 -9.59
CA ARG A 109 0.77 14.28 -8.64
C ARG A 109 -0.55 14.56 -9.34
N GLY A 110 -0.53 15.28 -10.46
CA GLY A 110 -1.73 15.60 -11.24
C GLY A 110 -2.46 14.40 -11.83
N ARG A 111 -1.78 13.25 -11.95
CA ARG A 111 -2.36 11.99 -12.45
C ARG A 111 -2.88 11.07 -11.35
N MET A 112 -2.48 11.28 -10.11
CA MET A 112 -2.93 10.44 -9.00
C MET A 112 -4.37 10.82 -8.62
N ILE A 113 -5.31 9.90 -8.78
CA ILE A 113 -6.70 10.08 -8.36
C ILE A 113 -6.77 10.00 -6.84
N ALA A 114 -6.27 8.91 -6.25
CA ALA A 114 -6.21 8.71 -4.81
C ALA A 114 -5.12 7.70 -4.44
N ALA A 115 -4.64 7.78 -3.20
CA ALA A 115 -3.78 6.79 -2.60
C ALA A 115 -4.43 6.18 -1.36
N LEU A 116 -4.74 4.89 -1.40
CA LEU A 116 -5.32 4.13 -0.29
C LEU A 116 -4.19 3.42 0.47
N LEU A 117 -3.80 3.99 1.60
CA LEU A 117 -2.72 3.50 2.47
C LEU A 117 -3.32 2.88 3.72
N ILE A 118 -3.76 1.63 3.62
CA ILE A 118 -4.62 0.99 4.61
C ILE A 118 -3.78 0.14 5.58
N GLY A 119 -4.08 0.21 6.88
CA GLY A 119 -3.55 -0.74 7.86
C GLY A 119 -2.08 -0.56 8.23
N GLY A 120 -1.40 0.49 7.75
CA GLY A 120 -0.06 0.87 8.20
C GLY A 120 0.00 2.26 8.79
N ASP A 121 1.20 2.64 9.22
CA ASP A 121 1.43 3.91 9.91
C ASP A 121 1.71 5.04 8.91
N VAL A 122 0.68 5.87 8.71
CA VAL A 122 0.75 7.12 7.95
C VAL A 122 0.52 8.25 8.94
N LEU A 123 1.52 9.10 9.12
CA LEU A 123 1.45 10.29 9.95
C LEU A 123 0.92 11.48 9.15
N ASP A 124 0.32 12.46 9.83
CA ASP A 124 -0.25 13.68 9.24
C ASP A 124 0.78 14.52 8.48
N ASP A 125 2.05 14.39 8.83
CA ASP A 125 3.21 15.04 8.19
C ASP A 125 3.98 14.10 7.25
N SER A 126 3.42 12.94 6.89
CA SER A 126 4.08 11.99 5.98
C SER A 126 4.33 12.56 4.59
N PHE A 127 3.56 13.57 4.17
CA PHE A 127 3.58 14.14 2.83
C PHE A 127 3.63 15.66 2.91
N THR A 128 4.33 16.27 1.97
CA THR A 128 4.47 17.74 1.91
C THR A 128 3.46 18.37 0.96
N GLU A 129 3.18 17.70 -0.15
CA GLU A 129 2.41 18.18 -1.30
C GLU A 129 1.10 17.40 -1.48
N VAL A 130 1.06 16.13 -1.06
CA VAL A 130 -0.12 15.27 -1.19
C VAL A 130 -0.98 15.35 0.07
N PRO A 131 -2.16 16.00 0.04
CA PRO A 131 -3.00 16.14 1.22
C PRO A 131 -3.74 14.84 1.55
N ARG A 132 -4.25 14.74 2.78
CA ARG A 132 -5.30 13.78 3.12
C ARG A 132 -6.62 14.15 2.42
N CYS A 133 -7.41 13.15 2.04
CA CYS A 133 -8.74 13.40 1.48
C CYS A 133 -9.67 14.01 2.54
N THR A 134 -10.50 14.96 2.10
CA THR A 134 -11.46 15.70 2.92
C THR A 134 -12.88 15.69 2.38
N SER A 135 -13.09 15.25 1.13
CA SER A 135 -14.39 14.95 0.54
C SER A 135 -14.30 13.77 -0.44
N ASP A 136 -15.44 13.18 -0.80
CA ASP A 136 -15.57 12.06 -1.74
C ASP A 136 -15.23 12.41 -3.21
N GLU A 137 -15.40 13.67 -3.60
CA GLU A 137 -15.04 14.18 -4.93
C GLU A 137 -13.55 14.60 -5.06
N GLN A 138 -12.79 14.64 -3.95
CA GLN A 138 -11.41 15.12 -3.97
C GLN A 138 -10.48 14.11 -4.65
N VAL A 139 -9.68 14.60 -5.59
CA VAL A 139 -8.59 13.84 -6.24
C VAL A 139 -7.22 14.32 -5.78
N GLY A 140 -6.17 13.53 -6.03
CA GLY A 140 -4.80 13.86 -5.66
C GLY A 140 -4.52 13.76 -4.17
N CYS A 141 -5.30 12.95 -3.44
CA CYS A 141 -5.26 12.88 -1.98
C CYS A 141 -5.05 11.46 -1.44
N VAL A 142 -4.69 11.37 -0.17
CA VAL A 142 -4.46 10.11 0.54
C VAL A 142 -5.64 9.78 1.45
N ILE A 143 -6.07 8.53 1.38
CA ILE A 143 -6.95 7.88 2.35
C ILE A 143 -6.08 6.91 3.15
N ALA A 144 -5.89 7.18 4.44
CA ALA A 144 -5.19 6.29 5.35
C ALA A 144 -6.04 6.05 6.59
N TYR A 145 -6.18 4.79 7.00
CA TYR A 145 -6.85 4.39 8.23
C TYR A 145 -6.37 3.00 8.67
N ARG A 146 -6.63 2.68 9.93
CA ARG A 146 -6.38 1.36 10.52
C ARG A 146 -7.67 0.84 11.13
N SER A 147 -7.97 -0.43 10.87
CA SER A 147 -9.10 -1.13 11.48
C SER A 147 -8.65 -1.87 12.73
N PHE A 148 -9.50 -1.84 13.75
CA PHE A 148 -9.28 -2.54 15.01
C PHE A 148 -10.49 -3.42 15.30
N ALA A 149 -10.25 -4.59 15.90
CA ALA A 149 -11.34 -5.44 16.34
C ALA A 149 -12.12 -4.75 17.47
N GLU A 150 -13.42 -5.02 17.53
CA GLU A 150 -14.26 -4.53 18.62
C GLU A 150 -13.69 -4.97 19.97
N GLY A 151 -13.57 -4.02 20.92
CA GLY A 151 -12.93 -4.26 22.22
C GLY A 151 -11.40 -4.23 22.24
N TYR A 152 -10.73 -4.05 21.08
CA TYR A 152 -9.28 -3.95 20.97
C TYR A 152 -8.87 -2.60 20.38
N PRO A 153 -8.93 -1.50 21.16
CA PRO A 153 -8.60 -0.18 20.65
C PRO A 153 -7.13 -0.10 20.16
N PRO A 154 -6.78 0.93 19.36
CA PRO A 154 -5.38 1.23 19.05
C PRO A 154 -4.53 1.25 20.31
N GLY A 155 -3.23 0.96 20.16
CA GLY A 155 -2.29 0.94 21.27
C GLY A 155 -2.45 2.15 22.21
N THR A 156 -2.30 1.91 23.51
CA THR A 156 -2.43 2.93 24.56
C THR A 156 -1.04 3.32 25.09
N PRO A 157 -0.60 4.59 24.97
CA PRO A 157 -1.32 5.72 24.37
C PRO A 157 -1.39 5.63 22.83
N PRO A 158 -2.39 6.28 22.19
CA PRO A 158 -2.48 6.34 20.73
C PRO A 158 -1.19 6.91 20.13
N THR A 159 -0.77 6.39 18.98
CA THR A 159 0.34 6.96 18.21
C THR A 159 -0.02 8.39 17.81
N PRO A 160 0.67 9.43 18.33
CA PRO A 160 0.35 10.81 18.01
C PRO A 160 0.55 11.09 16.52
N GLY A 161 -0.32 11.92 15.95
CA GLY A 161 -0.22 12.36 14.55
C GLY A 161 -0.53 11.27 13.52
N LEU A 162 -1.13 10.15 13.91
CA LEU A 162 -1.54 9.12 12.96
C LEU A 162 -2.78 9.59 12.16
N THR A 163 -2.65 9.63 10.83
CA THR A 163 -3.72 10.01 9.93
C THR A 163 -4.86 9.00 9.97
N CYS A 164 -6.09 9.52 10.05
CA CYS A 164 -7.31 8.75 9.89
C CYS A 164 -8.29 9.48 8.97
N VAL A 165 -8.54 8.90 7.81
CA VAL A 165 -9.57 9.30 6.86
C VAL A 165 -10.61 8.19 6.81
N ASN A 166 -11.81 8.44 7.35
CA ASN A 166 -12.93 7.52 7.27
C ASN A 166 -13.62 7.68 5.91
N PRO A 167 -13.50 6.71 4.98
CA PRO A 167 -14.08 6.86 3.64
C PRO A 167 -15.61 6.97 3.64
N ALA A 168 -16.28 6.45 4.67
CA ALA A 168 -17.73 6.54 4.79
C ALA A 168 -18.23 7.90 5.33
N ALA A 169 -17.30 8.77 5.74
CA ALA A 169 -17.57 10.12 6.22
C ALA A 169 -16.97 11.20 5.32
N LEU A 170 -16.45 10.82 4.15
CA LEU A 170 -16.05 11.73 3.08
C LEU A 170 -17.27 12.27 2.33
#